data_AF-A0A6L7GJF8-F1
#
_entry.id   AF-A0A6L7GJF8-F1
#
_cell.length_a   1.000
_cell.length_b   1.000
_cell.length_c   1.000
_cell.angle_alpha   90.00
_cell.angle_beta   90.00
_cell.angle_gamma   90.00
#
_symmetry.space_group_name_H-M   'P 1'
#
loop_
_entity.id
_entity.type
_entity.pdbx_description
1 polymer ?
#
loop_
_entity_poly.entity_id
_entity_poly.type
_entity_poly.pdbx_seq_one_letter_code
_entity_poly.pdbx_strand_id
1 'polypeptide(L)'
;MLGSISSILGVVLKLGALGLVFNEIRGIILAAPVLYGMYQAGGTWTAIWLGVSSLGGIALSVIVPIFAARRLKKHVRNRNQLAVPAT
;
A
#
# COMPACT_ATOMS: atom_id res chain seq x y z
N MET A 1 -24.79 19.07 -9.86
CA MET A 1 -23.36 19.26 -10.21
C MET A 1 -22.39 18.65 -9.19
N LEU A 2 -22.60 18.81 -7.88
CA LEU A 2 -21.77 18.18 -6.83
C LEU A 2 -21.71 16.63 -6.89
N GLY A 3 -22.82 15.97 -7.25
CA GLY A 3 -22.87 14.51 -7.38
C GLY A 3 -21.96 13.94 -8.47
N SER A 4 -21.86 14.62 -9.62
CA SER A 4 -20.98 14.21 -10.72
C SER A 4 -19.50 14.35 -10.36
N ILE A 5 -19.15 15.41 -9.64
CA ILE A 5 -17.79 15.64 -9.11
C ILE A 5 -17.42 14.54 -8.12
N SER A 6 -18.33 14.17 -7.22
CA SER A 6 -18.11 13.11 -6.23
C SER A 6 -17.86 11.75 -6.89
N SER A 7 -18.62 11.41 -7.93
CA SER A 7 -18.44 10.16 -8.69
C SER A 7 -17.11 10.12 -9.45
N ILE A 8 -16.74 11.21 -10.11
CA ILE A 8 -15.46 11.32 -10.83
C ILE A 8 -14.29 11.21 -9.86
N LEU A 9 -14.36 11.92 -8.73
CA LEU A 9 -13.32 11.88 -7.69
C LEU A 9 -13.18 10.46 -7.11
N GLY A 10 -14.29 9.76 -6.88
CA GLY A 10 -14.29 8.38 -6.44
C GLY A 10 -13.58 7.43 -7.40
N VAL A 11 -13.77 7.60 -8.71
CA VAL A 11 -13.09 6.80 -9.74
C VAL A 11 -11.60 7.14 -9.80
N VAL A 12 -11.24 8.43 -9.81
CA VAL A 12 -9.84 8.90 -9.86
C VAL A 12 -9.05 8.40 -8.66
N LEU A 13 -9.60 8.49 -7.45
CA LEU A 13 -8.93 8.00 -6.24
C LEU A 13 -8.73 6.48 -6.27
N LYS A 14 -9.67 5.74 -6.83
CA LYS A 14 -9.59 4.27 -6.96
C LYS A 14 -8.55 3.85 -7.98
N LEU A 15 -8.50 4.54 -9.13
CA LEU A 15 -7.49 4.33 -10.17
C LEU A 15 -6.10 4.76 -9.68
N GLY A 16 -5.99 5.88 -8.96
CA GLY A 16 -4.74 6.34 -8.35
C GLY A 16 -4.21 5.36 -7.30
N ALA A 17 -5.09 4.81 -6.45
CA ALA A 17 -4.72 3.77 -5.50
C ALA A 17 -4.23 2.48 -6.20
N LEU A 18 -4.91 2.05 -7.27
CA LEU A 18 -4.46 0.91 -8.08
C LEU A 18 -3.11 1.19 -8.75
N GLY A 19 -2.95 2.37 -9.35
CA GLY A 19 -1.71 2.80 -9.99
C GLY A 19 -0.52 2.84 -9.03
N LEU A 20 -0.73 3.31 -7.80
CA LEU A 20 0.29 3.32 -6.76
C LEU A 20 0.72 1.89 -6.40
N VAL A 21 -0.24 0.97 -6.23
CA VAL A 21 0.06 -0.45 -5.97
C VAL A 21 0.85 -1.08 -7.12
N PHE A 22 0.44 -0.87 -8.38
CA PHE A 22 1.15 -1.42 -9.54
C PHE A 22 2.56 -0.85 -9.70
N ASN A 23 2.76 0.44 -9.40
CA ASN A 23 4.06 1.08 -9.46
C ASN A 23 5.05 0.48 -8.45
N GLU A 24 4.58 0.17 -7.24
CA GLU A 24 5.40 -0.45 -6.20
C GLU A 24 5.68 -1.93 -6.48
N ILE A 25 4.72 -2.68 -7.01
CA ILE A 25 4.94 -4.07 -7.48
C ILE A 25 6.04 -4.11 -8.55
N ARG A 26 6.05 -3.14 -9.49
CA ARG A 26 7.11 -3.02 -10.49
C ARG A 26 8.48 -2.82 -9.83
N GLY A 27 8.55 -1.99 -8.78
CA GLY A 27 9.77 -1.78 -7.98
C GLY A 27 10.27 -3.06 -7.31
N ILE A 28 9.38 -3.85 -6.72
CA ILE A 28 9.72 -5.15 -6.09
C ILE A 28 10.24 -6.15 -7.14
N ILE A 29 9.60 -6.23 -8.31
CA ILE A 29 10.02 -7.11 -9.40
C ILE A 29 11.39 -6.69 -9.93
N LEU A 30 11.64 -5.39 -10.10
CA LEU A 30 12.93 -4.86 -10.55
C LEU A 30 14.07 -5.08 -9.55
N ALA A 31 13.75 -5.21 -8.26
CA ALA A 31 14.73 -5.50 -7.21
C ALA A 31 15.08 -7.00 -7.10
N ALA A 32 14.26 -7.91 -7.65
CA ALA A 32 14.55 -9.34 -7.68
C ALA A 32 15.90 -9.71 -8.35
N PRO A 33 16.26 -9.20 -9.55
CA PRO A 33 17.55 -9.49 -10.16
C PRO A 33 18.72 -8.87 -9.38
N VAL A 34 18.51 -7.75 -8.69
CA VAL A 34 19.53 -7.13 -7.82
C VAL A 34 19.82 -8.01 -6.62
N LEU A 35 18.77 -8.52 -5.95
CA LEU A 35 18.89 -9.49 -4.86
C LEU A 35 19.58 -10.78 -5.31
N TYR A 36 19.23 -11.30 -6.49
CA TYR A 36 19.85 -12.49 -7.05
C TYR A 36 21.33 -12.26 -7.40
N GLY A 37 21.67 -11.10 -7.96
CA GLY A 37 23.05 -10.69 -8.23
C GLY A 37 23.87 -10.55 -6.94
N MET A 38 23.29 -9.99 -5.88
CA MET A 38 23.93 -9.91 -4.56
C MET A 38 24.18 -11.29 -3.95
N TYR A 39 23.25 -12.22 -4.10
CA TYR A 39 23.42 -13.61 -3.66
C TYR A 39 24.56 -14.31 -4.41
N GLN A 40 24.61 -14.18 -5.74
CA GLN A 40 25.65 -14.78 -6.59
C GLN A 40 27.04 -14.16 -6.38
N ALA A 41 27.13 -12.87 -6.04
CA ALA A 41 28.39 -12.16 -5.82
C ALA A 41 29.07 -12.51 -4.47
N GLY A 42 28.53 -13.46 -3.70
CA GLY A 42 29.03 -13.77 -2.36
C GLY A 42 28.71 -12.66 -1.36
N GLY A 43 27.67 -11.86 -1.61
CA GLY A 43 27.19 -10.85 -0.69
C GLY A 43 27.01 -11.46 0.68
N THR A 44 27.69 -10.88 1.67
CA THR A 44 27.60 -11.34 3.07
C THR A 44 26.14 -11.49 3.50
N TRP A 45 25.84 -12.35 4.47
CA TRP A 45 24.48 -12.49 5.02
C TRP A 45 23.83 -11.12 5.33
N THR A 46 24.63 -10.13 5.72
CA THR A 46 24.24 -8.73 5.92
C THR A 46 23.68 -8.06 4.65
N ALA A 47 24.25 -8.31 3.48
CA ALA A 47 23.82 -7.74 2.20
C ALA A 47 22.45 -8.29 1.77
N ILE A 48 22.23 -9.60 1.93
CA ILE A 48 20.94 -10.23 1.67
C ILE A 48 19.89 -9.72 2.67
N TRP A 49 20.27 -9.59 3.94
CA TRP A 49 19.39 -9.08 4.99
C TRP A 49 18.98 -7.62 4.75
N LEU A 50 19.92 -6.77 4.34
CA LEU A 50 19.65 -5.37 3.94
C LEU A 50 18.75 -5.30 2.72
N GLY A 51 18.98 -6.15 1.71
CA GLY A 51 18.13 -6.24 0.53
C GLY A 51 16.70 -6.64 0.89
N VAL A 52 16.51 -7.66 1.73
CA VAL A 52 15.19 -8.13 2.18
C VAL A 52 14.49 -7.08 3.05
N SER A 53 15.19 -6.43 3.97
CA SER A 53 14.60 -5.39 4.83
C SER A 53 14.24 -4.12 4.03
N SER A 54 15.02 -3.77 3.01
CA SER A 54 14.67 -2.71 2.05
C SER A 54 13.44 -3.08 1.22
N LEU A 55 13.39 -4.30 0.66
CA LEU A 55 12.24 -4.81 -0.09
C LEU A 55 10.98 -4.86 0.78
N GLY A 56 11.14 -5.27 2.04
CA GLY A 56 10.08 -5.28 3.04
C GLY A 56 9.57 -3.87 3.35
N GLY A 57 10.46 -2.87 3.44
CA GLY A 57 10.07 -1.47 3.61
C GLY A 57 9.23 -0.94 2.44
N ILE A 58 9.59 -1.30 1.21
CA ILE A 58 8.83 -0.97 0.00
C ILE A 58 7.45 -1.66 0.03
N ALA A 59 7.40 -2.96 0.35
CA ALA A 59 6.14 -3.69 0.47
C ALA A 59 5.22 -3.16 1.59
N LEU A 60 5.81 -2.78 2.73
CA LEU A 60 5.09 -2.17 3.86
C LEU A 60 4.53 -0.79 3.49
N SER A 61 5.20 -0.02 2.64
CA SER A 61 4.72 1.28 2.17
C SER A 61 3.34 1.19 1.48
N VAL A 62 3.02 0.04 0.88
CA VAL A 62 1.74 -0.22 0.20
C VAL A 62 0.72 -0.87 1.12
N ILE A 63 1.15 -1.83 1.94
CA ILE A 63 0.28 -2.57 2.86
C ILE A 63 -0.25 -1.66 3.98
N VAL A 64 0.59 -0.76 4.49
CA VAL A 64 0.24 0.14 5.60
C VAL A 64 -0.92 1.09 5.24
N PRO A 65 -0.93 1.79 4.09
CA PRO A 65 -2.07 2.61 3.66
C PRO A 65 -3.38 1.83 3.51
N ILE A 66 -3.32 0.61 2.95
CA ILE A 66 -4.51 -0.25 2.81
C ILE A 66 -5.07 -0.63 4.18
N PHE A 67 -4.19 -1.00 5.12
CA PHE A 67 -4.58 -1.35 6.47
C PHE A 67 -5.11 -0.14 7.25
N ALA A 68 -4.48 1.02 7.10
CA ALA A 68 -4.92 2.29 7.67
C ALA A 68 -6.30 2.69 7.15
N ALA A 69 -6.54 2.61 5.84
CA ALA A 69 -7.84 2.88 5.22
C ALA A 69 -8.95 1.96 5.77
N ARG A 70 -8.65 0.66 5.95
CA ARG A 70 -9.59 -0.30 6.57
C ARG A 70 -9.88 0.06 8.03
N ARG A 71 -8.87 0.43 8.81
CA ARG A 71 -9.03 0.85 10.21
C ARG A 71 -9.85 2.14 10.32
N LEU A 72 -9.56 3.12 9.47
CA LEU A 72 -10.26 4.41 9.45
C LEU A 72 -11.74 4.23 9.09
N LYS A 73 -12.04 3.40 8.08
CA LYS A 73 -13.43 3.06 7.72
C LYS A 73 -14.19 2.42 8.89
N LYS A 74 -13.54 1.56 9.67
CA LYS A 74 -14.13 0.96 10.88
C LYS A 74 -14.40 2.02 11.96
N HIS A 75 -13.47 2.94 12.20
CA HIS A 75 -13.64 4.01 13.19
C HIS A 75 -14.74 5.00 12.80
N VAL A 76 -14.81 5.41 11.53
CA VAL A 76 -15.86 6.29 11.01
C VAL A 76 -17.23 5.62 11.11
N ARG A 77 -17.34 4.33 10.77
CA ARG A 77 -18.59 3.57 10.91
C ARG A 77 -19.08 3.53 12.36
N ASN A 78 -18.19 3.26 13.31
CA ASN A 78 -18.53 3.22 14.73
C ASN A 78 -18.96 4.60 15.25
N ARG A 79 -18.31 5.68 14.81
CA ARG A 79 -18.71 7.08 15.13
C ARG A 79 -20.10 7.41 14.60
N ASN A 80 -20.42 7.01 13.36
CA ASN A 80 -21.73 7.27 12.77
C ASN A 80 -22.84 6.44 13.44
N GLN A 81 -22.56 5.23 13.93
CA GLN A 81 -23.52 4.44 14.72
C GLN A 81 -23.81 5.05 16.08
N LEU A 82 -22.84 5.72 16.73
CA LEU A 82 -23.06 6.42 17.98
C LEU A 82 -23.88 7.72 17.81
N ALA A 83 -23.90 8.29 16.61
CA ALA A 83 -24.67 9.49 16.28
C ALA A 83 -26.13 9.21 15.89
N VAL A 84 -26.48 7.96 15.57
CA VAL A 84 -27.85 7.53 15.28
C VAL A 84 -28.32 6.65 16.44
N PRO A 85 -29.03 7.19 17.45
CA PRO A 85 -29.55 6.38 18.53
C PRO A 85 -30.53 5.34 17.97
N ALA A 86 -30.34 4.09 18.39
CA ALA A 86 -31.27 3.02 18.10
C ALA A 86 -32.62 3.37 18.74
N THR A 87 -33.61 3.66 17.89
CA THR A 87 -35.03 3.69 18.24
C THR A 87 -35.53 2.30 18.58
#